data_AF-A0A3N5QBE7-F1
#
_entry.id   AF-A0A3N5QBE7-F1
#
_cell.length_a   1.000
_cell.length_b   1.000
_cell.length_c   1.000
_cell.angle_alpha   90.00
_cell.angle_beta   90.00
_cell.angle_gamma   90.00
#
_symmetry.space_group_name_H-M   'P 1'
#
loop_
_entity.id
_entity.type
_entity.pdbx_description
1 polymer ?
#
loop_
_entity_poly.entity_id
_entity_poly.type
_entity_poly.pdbx_seq_one_letter_code
_entity_poly.pdbx_strand_id
1 'polypeptide(L)'
;MSGLFRCKGFLVLVGLLLLTASCDQKPKNTQDQAPVEPQPMIALRSPGQLSDDLKTILAAYRQTIILMWDEATLPAKDRPNAFVVGKLLFEENLPKLQSLETELIAEIEASVADRFKNPAALTEAFLNTLENEPSWRDADKLAFQDLVETIGIKLDTLAPDRPAGKALQVRINEDRKALFEIRVLYAKEMERVFAQFQTRGMPVQREAW
;
A
#
# COMPACT_ATOMS: atom_id res chain seq x y z
N MET A 1 -46.17 -14.61 30.93
CA MET A 1 -47.49 -14.10 30.47
C MET A 1 -47.32 -13.81 28.98
N SER A 2 -47.36 -14.81 28.08
CA SER A 2 -48.52 -15.59 27.62
C SER A 2 -49.48 -14.80 26.73
N GLY A 3 -49.68 -15.25 25.48
CA GLY A 3 -50.74 -14.81 24.55
C GLY A 3 -50.18 -14.44 23.17
N LEU A 4 -50.06 -15.31 22.16
CA LEU A 4 -51.10 -16.05 21.42
C LEU A 4 -52.26 -15.17 20.92
N PHE A 5 -52.30 -14.91 19.60
CA PHE A 5 -53.53 -14.68 18.85
C PHE A 5 -53.54 -15.53 17.58
N ARG A 6 -54.74 -16.03 17.28
CA ARG A 6 -55.04 -17.24 16.50
C ARG A 6 -56.23 -16.92 15.56
N CYS A 7 -56.24 -17.59 14.40
CA CYS A 7 -57.38 -18.01 13.55
C CYS A 7 -58.31 -17.00 12.83
N LYS A 8 -58.38 -17.13 11.50
CA LYS A 8 -59.52 -17.59 10.65
C LYS A 8 -59.17 -17.22 9.19
N GLY A 9 -59.32 -18.02 8.13
CA GLY A 9 -60.07 -19.23 7.88
C GLY A 9 -60.86 -19.04 6.57
N PHE A 10 -60.60 -19.83 5.53
CA PHE A 10 -61.65 -20.23 4.59
C PHE A 10 -61.24 -21.52 3.85
N LEU A 11 -62.22 -22.39 3.71
CA LEU A 11 -62.15 -23.81 3.39
C LEU A 11 -63.14 -24.02 2.24
N VAL A 12 -62.70 -24.53 1.09
CA VAL A 12 -63.58 -25.18 0.10
C VAL A 12 -62.82 -26.37 -0.48
N LEU A 13 -63.56 -27.47 -0.62
CA LEU A 13 -63.13 -28.85 -0.71
C LEU A 13 -63.65 -29.44 -2.05
N VAL A 14 -63.05 -30.56 -2.47
CA VAL A 14 -63.61 -31.69 -3.29
C VAL A 14 -62.92 -31.94 -4.65
N GLY A 15 -62.46 -33.19 -4.83
CA GLY A 15 -62.19 -33.87 -6.11
C GLY A 15 -60.94 -34.77 -6.09
N LEU A 16 -60.91 -35.90 -5.35
CA LEU A 16 -61.26 -37.28 -5.75
C LEU A 16 -60.24 -38.02 -6.66
N LEU A 17 -59.56 -39.01 -6.06
CA LEU A 17 -58.88 -40.24 -6.55
C LEU A 17 -57.87 -40.22 -7.72
N LEU A 18 -56.64 -40.68 -7.43
CA LEU A 18 -56.08 -41.98 -7.90
C LEU A 18 -54.71 -42.29 -7.22
N LEU A 19 -54.46 -43.58 -6.98
CA LEU A 19 -53.31 -44.13 -6.26
C LEU A 19 -51.99 -44.09 -7.07
N THR A 20 -50.88 -43.98 -6.31
CA THR A 20 -49.64 -44.80 -6.34
C THR A 20 -48.32 -44.01 -6.39
N ALA A 21 -47.35 -44.56 -5.65
CA ALA A 21 -45.91 -44.28 -5.62
C ALA A 21 -45.45 -42.96 -4.96
N SER A 22 -45.20 -43.08 -3.64
CA SER A 22 -44.30 -42.21 -2.89
C SER A 22 -42.88 -42.32 -3.46
N CYS A 23 -42.33 -41.22 -3.99
CA CYS A 23 -40.90 -41.02 -4.13
C CYS A 23 -40.51 -39.85 -3.21
N ASP A 24 -39.89 -40.20 -2.09
CA ASP A 24 -39.17 -39.28 -1.21
C ASP A 24 -38.02 -38.63 -2.00
N GLN A 25 -38.17 -37.36 -2.38
CA GLN A 25 -37.07 -36.58 -2.94
C GLN A 25 -36.78 -35.40 -2.01
N LYS A 26 -35.88 -35.67 -1.06
CA LYS A 26 -35.21 -34.67 -0.23
C LYS A 26 -34.47 -33.69 -1.16
N PRO A 27 -34.69 -32.37 -1.09
CA PRO A 27 -33.93 -31.42 -1.88
C PRO A 27 -32.49 -31.41 -1.37
N LYS A 28 -31.59 -32.01 -2.14
CA LYS A 28 -30.15 -31.90 -1.95
C LYS A 28 -29.76 -30.53 -2.52
N ASN A 29 -29.67 -29.53 -1.64
CA ASN A 29 -29.05 -28.25 -1.97
C ASN A 29 -27.54 -28.49 -2.13
N THR A 30 -27.15 -28.98 -3.29
CA THR A 30 -25.75 -28.95 -3.75
C THR A 30 -25.56 -27.58 -4.37
N GLN A 31 -25.20 -26.60 -3.54
CA GLN A 31 -24.44 -25.47 -4.05
C GLN A 31 -23.06 -26.03 -4.40
N ASP A 32 -22.82 -26.21 -5.70
CA ASP A 32 -21.47 -26.31 -6.25
C ASP A 32 -20.74 -25.01 -5.87
N GLN A 33 -19.99 -25.05 -4.78
CA GLN A 33 -18.90 -24.12 -4.57
C GLN A 33 -17.83 -24.51 -5.59
N ALA A 34 -17.67 -23.68 -6.62
CA ALA A 34 -16.50 -23.73 -7.48
C ALA A 34 -15.24 -23.79 -6.60
N PRO A 35 -14.21 -24.58 -6.97
CA PRO A 35 -12.95 -24.60 -6.24
C PRO A 35 -12.45 -23.16 -6.07
N VAL A 36 -12.26 -22.74 -4.82
CA VAL A 36 -11.53 -21.52 -4.54
C VAL A 36 -10.11 -21.76 -5.05
N GLU A 37 -9.79 -21.18 -6.20
CA GLU A 37 -8.43 -21.16 -6.71
C GLU A 37 -7.54 -20.57 -5.61
N PRO A 38 -6.45 -21.25 -5.20
CA PRO A 38 -5.54 -20.70 -4.20
C PRO A 38 -5.10 -19.32 -4.69
N GLN A 39 -5.44 -18.27 -3.93
CA GLN A 39 -4.92 -16.96 -4.26
C GLN A 39 -3.39 -17.07 -4.29
N PRO A 40 -2.71 -16.47 -5.29
CA PRO A 40 -1.27 -16.50 -5.33
C PRO A 40 -0.76 -15.90 -4.02
N MET A 41 -0.07 -16.73 -3.22
CA MET A 41 0.71 -16.20 -2.10
C MET A 41 1.74 -15.27 -2.73
N ILE A 42 1.68 -13.98 -2.39
CA ILE A 42 2.76 -13.06 -2.73
C ILE A 42 4.00 -13.60 -2.04
N ALA A 43 4.95 -14.13 -2.81
CA ALA A 43 6.22 -14.58 -2.26
C ALA A 43 6.96 -13.32 -1.77
N LEU A 44 7.10 -13.19 -0.45
CA LEU A 44 7.84 -12.09 0.16
C LEU A 44 9.30 -12.13 -0.31
N ARG A 45 9.87 -10.95 -0.60
CA ARG A 45 11.29 -10.81 -0.91
C ARG A 45 12.17 -11.40 0.19
N SER A 46 13.28 -12.02 -0.20
CA SER A 46 14.36 -12.30 0.74
C SER A 46 15.07 -11.00 1.16
N PRO A 47 15.77 -10.95 2.31
CA PRO A 47 16.51 -9.76 2.74
C PRO A 47 17.55 -9.26 1.72
N GLY A 48 18.21 -10.16 0.99
CA GLY A 48 19.16 -9.80 -0.06
C GLY A 48 18.47 -9.10 -1.24
N GLN A 49 17.34 -9.65 -1.70
CA GLN A 49 16.54 -9.03 -2.77
C GLN A 49 16.00 -7.67 -2.36
N LEU A 50 15.53 -7.53 -1.11
CA LEU A 50 15.09 -6.23 -0.58
C LEU A 50 16.22 -5.19 -0.65
N SER A 51 17.42 -5.52 -0.16
CA SER A 51 18.57 -4.60 -0.22
C SER A 51 18.87 -4.13 -1.65
N ASP A 52 18.86 -5.04 -2.62
CA ASP A 52 19.18 -4.72 -4.01
C ASP A 52 18.07 -3.88 -4.67
N ASP A 53 16.81 -4.15 -4.37
CA ASP A 53 15.68 -3.35 -4.83
C ASP A 53 15.72 -1.93 -4.25
N LEU A 54 16.02 -1.78 -2.95
CA LEU A 54 16.18 -0.47 -2.31
C LEU A 54 17.30 0.36 -2.95
N LYS A 55 18.45 -0.28 -3.24
CA LYS A 55 19.56 0.37 -3.96
C LYS A 55 19.15 0.80 -5.37
N THR A 56 18.37 -0.03 -6.05
CA THR A 56 17.85 0.26 -7.39
C THR A 56 16.91 1.46 -7.37
N ILE A 57 15.97 1.50 -6.42
CA ILE A 57 15.05 2.62 -6.24
C ILE A 57 15.82 3.91 -5.95
N LEU A 58 16.79 3.83 -5.05
CA LEU A 58 17.60 4.98 -4.67
C LEU A 58 18.50 5.48 -5.82
N ALA A 59 19.05 4.58 -6.61
CA ALA A 59 19.86 4.96 -7.78
C ALA A 59 19.04 5.78 -8.79
N ALA A 60 17.81 5.35 -9.09
CA ALA A 60 16.91 6.11 -9.96
C ALA A 60 16.55 7.48 -9.36
N TYR A 61 16.22 7.52 -8.07
CA TYR A 61 15.93 8.77 -7.34
C TYR A 61 17.09 9.78 -7.41
N ARG A 62 18.32 9.32 -7.14
CA ARG A 62 19.55 10.14 -7.23
C ARG A 62 19.80 10.64 -8.66
N GLN A 63 19.61 9.78 -9.66
CA GLN A 63 19.78 10.17 -11.06
C GLN A 63 18.76 11.24 -11.47
N THR A 64 17.51 11.10 -11.05
CA THR A 64 16.49 12.15 -11.24
C THR A 64 16.93 13.47 -10.60
N ILE A 65 17.42 13.47 -9.37
CA ILE A 65 17.95 14.69 -8.72
C ILE A 65 19.10 15.29 -9.55
N ILE A 66 20.08 14.49 -9.94
CA ILE A 66 21.26 14.97 -10.69
C ILE A 66 20.86 15.59 -12.03
N LEU A 67 19.95 14.95 -12.77
CA LEU A 67 19.51 15.46 -14.07
C LEU A 67 18.74 16.78 -13.96
N MET A 68 17.94 16.93 -12.91
CA MET A 68 17.04 18.08 -12.77
C MET A 68 17.62 19.23 -11.95
N TRP A 69 18.59 18.97 -11.07
CA TRP A 69 19.12 19.96 -10.14
C TRP A 69 19.58 21.23 -10.86
N ASP A 70 20.39 21.09 -11.91
CA ASP A 70 20.96 22.20 -12.68
C ASP A 70 20.50 22.20 -14.15
N GLU A 71 19.31 21.70 -14.43
CA GLU A 71 18.75 21.68 -15.80
C GLU A 71 18.80 23.07 -16.44
N ALA A 72 18.49 24.12 -15.68
CA ALA A 72 18.53 25.51 -16.15
C ALA A 72 19.94 25.97 -16.60
N THR A 73 21.01 25.35 -16.09
CA THR A 73 22.39 25.67 -16.51
C THR A 73 22.81 24.91 -17.76
N LEU A 74 22.05 23.90 -18.20
CA LEU A 74 22.33 23.16 -19.43
C LEU A 74 22.14 24.07 -20.66
N PRO A 75 22.88 23.81 -21.76
CA PRO A 75 22.61 24.43 -23.05
C PRO A 75 21.16 24.21 -23.48
N ALA A 76 20.54 25.18 -24.15
CA ALA A 76 19.12 25.13 -24.51
C ALA A 76 18.70 23.87 -25.29
N LYS A 77 19.63 23.29 -26.07
CA LYS A 77 19.43 22.06 -26.82
C LYS A 77 19.38 20.78 -25.96
N ASP A 78 19.98 20.81 -24.78
CA ASP A 78 20.15 19.61 -23.92
C ASP A 78 19.07 19.56 -22.81
N ARG A 79 18.45 20.70 -22.47
CA ARG A 79 17.38 20.79 -21.46
C ARG A 79 16.20 19.84 -21.72
N PRO A 80 15.62 19.78 -22.95
CA PRO A 80 14.49 18.89 -23.21
C PRO A 80 14.85 17.41 -22.99
N ASN A 81 16.08 17.01 -23.29
CA ASN A 81 16.54 15.64 -23.09
C ASN A 81 16.70 15.32 -21.60
N ALA A 82 17.29 16.23 -20.82
CA ALA A 82 17.41 16.07 -19.37
C ALA A 82 16.04 15.93 -18.71
N PHE A 83 15.08 16.77 -19.09
CA PHE A 83 13.70 16.66 -18.60
C PHE A 83 13.03 15.33 -18.97
N VAL A 84 13.11 14.91 -20.23
CA VAL A 84 12.50 13.64 -20.70
C VAL A 84 13.09 12.44 -19.97
N VAL A 85 14.42 12.37 -19.87
CA VAL A 85 15.10 11.26 -19.17
C VAL A 85 14.79 11.30 -17.67
N GLY A 86 14.82 12.49 -17.05
CA GLY A 86 14.48 12.66 -15.63
C GLY A 86 13.06 12.21 -15.31
N LYS A 87 12.10 12.56 -16.17
CA LYS A 87 10.69 12.15 -16.06
C LYS A 87 10.53 10.64 -16.25
N LEU A 88 11.18 10.06 -17.26
CA LEU A 88 11.15 8.62 -17.50
C LEU A 88 11.67 7.85 -16.28
N LEU A 89 12.83 8.24 -15.74
CA LEU A 89 13.40 7.63 -14.53
C LEU A 89 12.46 7.73 -13.33
N PHE A 90 11.80 8.89 -13.16
CA PHE A 90 10.81 9.07 -12.10
C PHE A 90 9.62 8.12 -12.28
N GLU A 91 9.04 8.05 -13.47
CA GLU A 91 7.89 7.19 -13.79
C GLU A 91 8.23 5.68 -13.67
N GLU A 92 9.43 5.27 -14.09
CA GLU A 92 9.91 3.89 -13.94
C GLU A 92 10.16 3.49 -12.48
N ASN A 93 10.42 4.45 -11.60
CA ASN A 93 10.68 4.19 -10.19
C ASN A 93 9.38 4.01 -9.38
N LEU A 94 8.29 4.67 -9.78
CA LEU A 94 6.97 4.56 -9.13
C LEU A 94 6.47 3.11 -8.95
N PRO A 95 6.45 2.24 -9.98
CA PRO A 95 5.95 0.87 -9.82
C PRO A 95 6.84 0.04 -8.88
N LYS A 96 8.13 0.35 -8.75
CA LYS A 96 9.03 -0.32 -7.79
C LYS A 96 8.65 0.03 -6.35
N LEU A 97 8.41 1.31 -6.09
CA LEU A 97 7.91 1.79 -4.80
C LEU A 97 6.53 1.20 -4.48
N GLN A 98 5.60 1.16 -5.45
CA GLN A 98 4.27 0.59 -5.26
C GLN A 98 4.30 -0.93 -4.99
N SER A 99 5.18 -1.66 -5.66
CA SER A 99 5.37 -3.09 -5.39
C SER A 99 5.92 -3.33 -3.99
N LEU A 100 6.90 -2.54 -3.55
CA LEU A 100 7.41 -2.61 -2.19
C LEU A 100 6.34 -2.26 -1.16
N GLU A 101 5.58 -1.19 -1.39
CA GLU A 101 4.45 -0.78 -0.55
C GLU A 101 3.43 -1.92 -0.38
N THR A 102 3.03 -2.54 -1.50
CA THR A 102 2.05 -3.63 -1.50
C THR A 102 2.53 -4.80 -0.64
N GLU A 103 3.81 -5.18 -0.76
CA GLU A 103 4.38 -6.28 0.02
C GLU A 103 4.50 -5.95 1.52
N LEU A 104 4.96 -4.75 1.87
CA LEU A 104 5.06 -4.33 3.27
C LEU A 104 3.67 -4.27 3.92
N ILE A 105 2.67 -3.72 3.22
CA ILE A 105 1.29 -3.69 3.71
C ILE A 105 0.75 -5.10 3.91
N ALA A 106 0.94 -6.01 2.94
CA ALA A 106 0.47 -7.38 3.04
C ALA A 106 1.11 -8.13 4.22
N GLU A 107 2.40 -7.91 4.47
CA GLU A 107 3.09 -8.49 5.63
C GLU A 107 2.57 -7.93 6.95
N ILE A 108 2.35 -6.62 7.04
CA ILE A 108 1.74 -5.98 8.23
C ILE A 108 0.34 -6.55 8.47
N GLU A 109 -0.49 -6.68 7.44
CA GLU A 109 -1.82 -7.27 7.55
C GLU A 109 -1.77 -8.72 8.06
N ALA A 110 -0.88 -9.54 7.52
CA ALA A 110 -0.67 -10.92 7.96
C ALA A 110 -0.20 -11.00 9.43
N SER A 111 0.75 -10.14 9.80
CA SER A 111 1.27 -10.05 11.17
C SER A 111 0.18 -9.60 12.14
N VAL A 112 -0.64 -8.61 11.78
CA VAL A 112 -1.76 -8.19 12.63
C VAL A 112 -2.80 -9.31 12.79
N ALA A 113 -3.10 -10.05 11.72
CA ALA A 113 -4.08 -11.13 11.73
C ALA A 113 -3.69 -12.27 12.70
N ASP A 114 -2.40 -12.59 12.82
CA ASP A 114 -1.92 -13.62 13.74
C ASP A 114 -1.55 -13.11 15.15
N ARG A 115 -1.69 -11.80 15.37
CA ARG A 115 -1.32 -11.04 16.59
C ARG A 115 0.20 -10.94 16.79
N PHE A 116 0.93 -10.73 15.71
CA PHE A 116 2.39 -10.59 15.66
C PHE A 116 3.10 -11.82 16.23
N LYS A 117 2.52 -13.01 16.03
CA LYS A 117 3.21 -14.27 16.33
C LYS A 117 4.33 -14.51 15.32
N ASN A 118 4.08 -14.15 14.07
CA ASN A 118 5.12 -13.94 13.08
C ASN A 118 5.42 -12.43 13.03
N PRO A 119 6.67 -12.01 13.25
CA PRO A 119 7.05 -10.60 13.11
C PRO A 119 7.00 -10.17 11.65
N ALA A 120 6.81 -8.86 11.42
CA ALA A 120 6.86 -8.24 10.10
C ALA A 120 8.33 -8.08 9.65
N ALA A 121 8.99 -9.21 9.37
CA ALA A 121 10.43 -9.29 9.16
C ALA A 121 10.92 -8.48 7.94
N LEU A 122 10.15 -8.43 6.85
CA LEU A 122 10.46 -7.61 5.68
C LEU A 122 10.36 -6.12 6.01
N THR A 123 9.32 -5.74 6.76
CA THR A 123 9.13 -4.36 7.26
C THR A 123 10.27 -3.96 8.18
N GLU A 124 10.65 -4.81 9.13
CA GLU A 124 11.80 -4.56 10.02
C GLU A 124 13.12 -4.46 9.23
N ALA A 125 13.33 -5.31 8.23
CA ALA A 125 14.52 -5.26 7.38
C ALA A 125 14.59 -3.97 6.54
N PHE A 126 13.44 -3.50 6.04
CA PHE A 126 13.33 -2.23 5.33
C PHE A 126 13.70 -1.06 6.24
N LEU A 127 13.10 -0.95 7.43
CA LEU A 127 13.41 0.11 8.39
C LEU A 127 14.87 0.04 8.85
N ASN A 128 15.40 -1.17 9.11
CA ASN A 128 16.80 -1.35 9.47
C ASN A 128 17.74 -0.79 8.40
N THR A 129 17.43 -1.03 7.12
CA THR A 129 18.23 -0.51 6.00
C THR A 129 18.13 1.01 5.93
N LEU A 130 16.91 1.56 6.02
CA LEU A 130 16.65 2.99 5.95
C LEU A 130 17.39 3.80 7.04
N GLU A 131 17.46 3.25 8.25
CA GLU A 131 18.08 3.89 9.40
C GLU A 131 19.62 3.76 9.41
N ASN A 132 20.14 2.59 8.99
CA ASN A 132 21.52 2.20 9.31
C ASN A 132 22.44 2.07 8.10
N GLU A 133 21.95 2.18 6.86
CA GLU A 133 22.80 2.08 5.67
C GLU A 133 23.76 3.29 5.59
N PRO A 134 25.08 3.09 5.84
CA PRO A 134 26.02 4.21 6.04
C PRO A 134 26.31 4.99 4.76
N SER A 135 26.00 4.42 3.60
CA SER A 135 26.17 5.07 2.31
C SER A 135 25.01 6.00 1.93
N TRP A 136 23.92 6.01 2.70
CA TRP A 136 22.75 6.85 2.46
C TRP A 136 22.85 8.16 3.23
N ARG A 137 22.68 9.28 2.52
CA ARG A 137 22.53 10.62 3.08
C ARG A 137 21.09 10.81 3.54
N ASP A 138 20.83 11.80 4.38
CA ASP A 138 19.47 12.07 4.83
C ASP A 138 18.52 12.38 3.67
N ALA A 139 18.96 13.15 2.67
CA ALA A 139 18.18 13.40 1.45
C ALA A 139 17.83 12.11 0.67
N ASP A 140 18.68 11.06 0.73
CA ASP A 140 18.40 9.79 0.07
C ASP A 140 17.20 9.07 0.69
N LYS A 141 17.04 9.21 2.02
CA LYS A 141 15.94 8.60 2.77
C LYS A 141 14.58 9.15 2.35
N LEU A 142 14.53 10.38 1.80
CA LEU A 142 13.32 10.99 1.28
C LEU A 142 12.72 10.25 0.07
N ALA A 143 13.50 9.40 -0.61
CA ALA A 143 12.98 8.51 -1.66
C ALA A 143 11.88 7.56 -1.15
N PHE A 144 11.85 7.30 0.16
CA PHE A 144 10.95 6.35 0.79
C PHE A 144 9.96 7.01 1.77
N GLN A 145 9.91 8.35 1.83
CA GLN A 145 9.08 9.03 2.83
C GLN A 145 7.59 8.67 2.73
N ASP A 146 7.04 8.72 1.52
CA ASP A 146 5.61 8.44 1.32
C ASP A 146 5.29 6.96 1.65
N LEU A 147 6.23 6.05 1.37
CA LEU A 147 6.11 4.64 1.75
C LEU A 147 6.04 4.46 3.27
N VAL A 148 6.94 5.11 4.02
CA VAL A 148 6.97 5.05 5.49
C VAL A 148 5.70 5.66 6.09
N GLU A 149 5.20 6.75 5.51
CA GLU A 149 3.93 7.37 5.89
C GLU A 149 2.75 6.41 5.69
N THR A 150 2.65 5.79 4.51
CA THR A 150 1.57 4.85 4.18
C THR A 150 1.54 3.63 5.09
N ILE A 151 2.69 2.99 5.34
CA ILE A 151 2.74 1.82 6.23
C ILE A 151 2.40 2.20 7.68
N GLY A 152 2.79 3.39 8.13
CA GLY A 152 2.45 3.91 9.46
C GLY A 152 0.95 4.11 9.62
N ILE A 153 0.31 4.81 8.68
CA ILE A 153 -1.14 5.00 8.65
C ILE A 153 -1.87 3.64 8.64
N LYS A 154 -1.38 2.70 7.85
CA LYS A 154 -1.97 1.36 7.76
C LYS A 154 -1.86 0.61 9.08
N LEU A 155 -0.69 0.62 9.71
CA LEU A 155 -0.47 -0.04 11.01
C LEU A 155 -1.34 0.58 12.11
N ASP A 156 -1.39 1.91 12.18
CA ASP A 156 -2.24 2.64 13.14
C ASP A 156 -3.72 2.26 12.97
N THR A 157 -4.18 2.08 11.73
CA THR A 157 -5.56 1.69 11.41
C THR A 157 -5.85 0.24 11.81
N LEU A 158 -4.93 -0.68 11.55
CA LEU A 158 -5.12 -2.12 11.79
C LEU A 158 -4.94 -2.51 13.27
N ALA A 159 -4.09 -1.79 14.00
CA ALA A 159 -3.62 -2.19 15.32
C ALA A 159 -3.53 -1.05 16.35
N PRO A 160 -4.58 -0.21 16.52
CA PRO A 160 -4.51 1.03 17.32
C PRO A 160 -4.07 0.83 18.78
N ASP A 161 -4.45 -0.28 19.41
CA ASP A 161 -4.21 -0.54 20.85
C ASP A 161 -3.51 -1.90 21.11
N ARG A 162 -2.78 -2.45 20.13
CA ARG A 162 -2.17 -3.79 20.26
C ARG A 162 -0.79 -3.72 20.95
N PRO A 163 -0.59 -4.31 22.15
CA PRO A 163 0.72 -4.30 22.80
C PRO A 163 1.83 -4.96 21.97
N ALA A 164 1.51 -6.05 21.26
CA ALA A 164 2.48 -6.81 20.47
C ALA A 164 3.03 -6.04 19.26
N GLY A 165 2.24 -5.12 18.68
CA GLY A 165 2.67 -4.26 17.55
C GLY A 165 3.25 -2.92 17.99
N LYS A 166 3.21 -2.60 19.29
CA LYS A 166 3.53 -1.27 19.80
C LYS A 166 4.97 -0.85 19.51
N ALA A 167 5.93 -1.76 19.57
CA ALA A 167 7.33 -1.45 19.30
C ALA A 167 7.54 -1.01 17.83
N LEU A 168 6.96 -1.76 16.89
CA LEU A 168 7.01 -1.41 15.47
C LEU A 168 6.30 -0.08 15.19
N GLN A 169 5.14 0.15 15.82
CA GLN A 169 4.38 1.39 15.69
C GLN A 169 5.18 2.61 16.20
N VAL A 170 5.83 2.49 17.35
CA VAL A 170 6.68 3.57 17.90
C VAL A 170 7.81 3.89 16.94
N ARG A 171 8.54 2.86 16.48
CA ARG A 171 9.64 3.01 15.54
C ARG A 171 9.23 3.72 14.26
N ILE A 172 8.15 3.26 13.60
CA ILE A 172 7.65 3.90 12.37
C ILE A 172 7.26 5.36 12.63
N ASN A 173 6.66 5.68 13.77
CA ASN A 173 6.29 7.06 14.09
C ASN A 173 7.50 7.96 14.35
N GLU A 174 8.57 7.42 14.95
CA GLU A 174 9.85 8.13 15.09
C GLU A 174 10.49 8.37 13.72
N ASP A 175 10.49 7.38 12.84
CA ASP A 175 11.03 7.50 11.48
C ASP A 175 10.24 8.50 10.63
N ARG A 176 8.90 8.49 10.70
CA ARG A 176 8.04 9.48 10.03
C ARG A 176 8.38 10.89 10.46
N LYS A 177 8.59 11.11 11.76
CA LYS A 177 8.99 12.41 12.30
C LYS A 177 10.38 12.81 11.79
N ALA A 178 11.35 11.91 11.84
CA ALA A 178 12.70 12.17 11.34
C ALA A 178 12.70 12.50 9.84
N LEU A 179 11.97 11.75 9.02
CA LEU A 179 11.83 12.00 7.59
C LEU A 179 11.13 13.33 7.29
N PHE A 180 10.12 13.70 8.09
CA PHE A 180 9.50 15.02 8.00
C PHE A 180 10.51 16.14 8.28
N GLU A 181 11.30 16.02 9.36
CA GLU A 181 12.35 16.99 9.69
C GLU A 181 13.39 17.10 8.57
N ILE A 182 13.84 15.97 8.02
CA ILE A 182 14.73 15.93 6.86
C ILE A 182 14.07 16.63 5.66
N ARG A 183 12.81 16.35 5.34
CA ARG A 183 12.12 17.01 4.22
C ARG A 183 12.09 18.51 4.39
N VAL A 184 11.88 19.02 5.60
CA VAL A 184 11.90 20.46 5.87
C VAL A 184 13.28 21.06 5.56
N LEU A 185 14.37 20.37 5.90
CA LEU A 185 15.74 20.81 5.59
C LEU A 185 16.04 20.88 4.09
N TYR A 186 15.43 20.00 3.29
CA TYR A 186 15.63 19.90 1.84
C TYR A 186 14.46 20.43 1.00
N ALA A 187 13.55 21.21 1.59
CA ALA A 187 12.28 21.56 0.94
C ALA A 187 12.48 22.31 -0.39
N LYS A 188 13.45 23.24 -0.44
CA LYS A 188 13.76 24.02 -1.65
C LYS A 188 14.33 23.16 -2.75
N GLU A 189 15.19 22.22 -2.38
CA GLU A 189 15.82 21.26 -3.28
C GLU A 189 14.78 20.33 -3.89
N MET A 190 13.88 19.81 -3.06
CA MET A 190 12.81 18.92 -3.48
C MET A 190 11.82 19.62 -4.40
N GLU A 191 11.43 20.86 -4.09
CA GLU A 191 10.57 21.66 -4.96
C GLU A 191 11.24 21.93 -6.31
N ARG A 192 12.51 22.32 -6.32
CA ARG A 192 13.26 22.59 -7.55
C ARG A 192 13.34 21.38 -8.48
N VAL A 193 13.59 20.19 -7.93
CA VAL A 193 13.75 18.94 -8.71
C VAL A 193 12.40 18.39 -9.16
N PHE A 194 11.44 18.22 -8.23
CA PHE A 194 10.25 17.40 -8.47
C PHE A 194 9.00 18.19 -8.85
N ALA A 195 8.93 19.51 -8.63
CA ALA A 195 7.75 20.30 -9.02
C ALA A 195 7.48 20.27 -10.53
N GLN A 196 8.51 19.99 -11.33
CA GLN A 196 8.46 19.96 -12.79
C GLN A 196 7.78 18.70 -13.35
N PHE A 197 7.81 17.61 -12.59
CA PHE A 197 7.18 16.34 -12.98
C PHE A 197 5.71 16.29 -12.59
N GLN A 198 5.32 17.06 -11.58
CA GLN A 198 3.92 17.19 -11.19
C GLN A 198 3.20 18.05 -12.24
N THR A 199 2.59 17.40 -13.23
CA THR A 199 1.51 18.03 -13.99
C THR A 199 0.38 18.36 -13.03
N ARG A 200 0.36 19.59 -12.50
CA ARG A 200 -0.84 20.13 -11.86
C ARG A 200 -1.94 20.09 -12.91
N GLY A 201 -2.98 19.27 -12.70
CA GLY A 201 -4.12 19.20 -13.62
C GLY A 201 -4.81 20.55 -13.82
N MET A 202 -4.68 21.47 -12.85
CA MET A 202 -5.18 22.85 -12.92
C MET A 202 -4.14 23.83 -12.36
N PRO A 203 -3.75 24.89 -13.10
CA PRO A 203 -2.94 25.96 -12.54
C PRO A 203 -3.75 26.74 -11.49
N VAL A 204 -3.24 26.83 -10.27
CA VAL A 204 -3.85 27.63 -9.20
C VAL A 204 -3.32 29.06 -9.33
N GLN A 205 -4.20 29.99 -9.73
CA GLN A 205 -3.93 31.43 -9.74
C GLN A 205 -4.38 32.03 -8.41
N ARG A 206 -3.57 32.91 -7.81
CA ARG A 206 -4.03 33.74 -6.68
C ARG A 206 -4.83 34.91 -7.25
N GLU A 207 -6.14 34.87 -7.05
CA GLU A 207 -7.01 36.01 -7.33
C GLU A 207 -6.57 37.21 -6.47
N ALA A 208 -6.49 38.39 -7.08
CA ALA A 208 -6.28 39.64 -6.37
C ALA A 208 -7.63 40.11 -5.77
N TRP A 209 -7.89 39.70 -4.55
CA TRP A 209 -8.72 40.39 -3.55
C TRP A 209 -8.18 41.78 -3.18
#